data_AF-A0A960JR23-F1
#
_entry.id   AF-A0A960JR23-F1
#
_cell.length_a   1.000
_cell.length_b   1.000
_cell.length_c   1.000
_cell.angle_alpha   90.00
_cell.angle_beta   90.00
_cell.angle_gamma   90.00
#
_symmetry.space_group_name_H-M   'P 1'
#
loop_
_entity.id
_entity.type
_entity.pdbx_description
1 polymer ?
#
loop_
_entity_poly.entity_id
_entity_poly.type
_entity_poly.pdbx_seq_one_letter_code
_entity_poly.pdbx_strand_id
1 'polypeptide(L)'
;MSTSVESQQAPSSPSVMRRWWPVAAAAVLWWVLYSLTLPFWDWMIFDVVGLDPDSRTGESVHFFFYDVTKITLLLTGIIFVVTVLRSFMSVERTRALLGGR
;
A
#
# COMPACT_ATOMS: atom_id res chain seq x y z
N MET A 1 -14.66 19.85 53.84
CA MET A 1 -15.66 19.46 52.82
C MET A 1 -15.27 20.16 51.52
N SER A 2 -15.14 19.42 50.41
CA SER A 2 -14.66 19.81 49.05
C SER A 2 -13.25 20.41 48.99
N THR A 3 -12.14 19.66 48.86
CA THR A 3 -11.76 18.76 47.75
C THR A 3 -12.11 19.32 46.37
N SER A 4 -11.57 20.48 46.02
CA SER A 4 -11.30 20.86 44.62
C SER A 4 -10.13 20.04 44.13
N VAL A 5 -10.42 18.75 43.93
CA VAL A 5 -9.57 17.75 43.28
C VAL A 5 -9.20 18.32 41.92
N GLU A 6 -7.95 18.72 41.79
CA GLU A 6 -7.07 18.15 40.77
C GLU A 6 -7.73 18.03 39.38
N SER A 7 -7.96 19.16 38.72
CA SER A 7 -8.08 19.19 37.26
C SER A 7 -6.70 18.95 36.63
N GLN A 8 -6.03 17.87 37.02
CA GLN A 8 -4.83 17.37 36.37
C GLN A 8 -5.26 16.78 35.03
N GLN A 9 -5.02 17.59 34.00
CA GLN A 9 -4.59 17.17 32.67
C GLN A 9 -4.62 15.67 32.44
N ALA A 10 -5.69 15.20 31.78
CA ALA A 10 -5.67 13.91 31.13
C ALA A 10 -4.51 13.91 30.11
N PRO A 11 -3.59 12.94 30.17
CA PRO A 11 -2.49 12.85 29.21
C PRO A 11 -3.09 12.72 27.80
N SER A 12 -2.65 13.58 26.89
CA SER A 12 -2.95 13.49 25.46
C SER A 12 -2.51 12.11 24.96
N SER A 13 -3.49 11.22 24.77
CA SER A 13 -3.31 9.89 24.19
C SER A 13 -2.44 9.97 22.94
N PRO A 14 -1.33 9.21 22.84
CA PRO A 14 -0.53 9.17 21.63
C PRO A 14 -1.42 8.69 20.48
N SER A 15 -1.67 9.58 19.53
CA SER A 15 -2.62 9.41 18.43
C SER A 15 -2.37 8.10 17.67
N VAL A 16 -3.33 7.18 17.74
CA VAL A 16 -3.39 5.94 16.94
C VAL A 16 -3.08 6.19 15.46
N MET A 17 -3.35 7.40 14.97
CA MET A 17 -3.04 7.95 13.64
C MET A 17 -1.62 7.64 13.14
N ARG A 18 -0.59 7.73 14.00
CA ARG A 18 0.82 7.54 13.59
C ARG A 18 1.11 6.11 13.11
N ARG A 19 0.32 5.13 13.55
CA ARG A 19 0.50 3.71 13.17
C ARG A 19 -0.05 3.39 11.77
N TRP A 20 -1.01 4.16 11.27
CA TRP A 20 -1.65 3.93 9.97
C TRP A 20 -1.00 4.69 8.81
N TRP A 21 -0.25 5.75 9.12
CA TRP A 21 0.59 6.47 8.16
C TRP A 21 1.41 5.56 7.22
N PRO A 22 2.18 4.56 7.70
CA PRO A 22 3.00 3.75 6.80
C PRO A 22 2.16 2.86 5.87
N VAL A 23 1.00 2.38 6.34
CA VAL A 23 0.08 1.58 5.52
C VAL A 23 -0.56 2.46 4.44
N ALA A 24 -1.00 3.66 4.80
CA ALA A 24 -1.53 4.64 3.86
C ALA A 24 -0.46 5.06 2.84
N ALA A 25 0.77 5.33 3.28
CA ALA A 25 1.88 5.66 2.40
C ALA A 25 2.22 4.52 1.45
N ALA A 26 2.23 3.27 1.92
CA ALA A 26 2.43 2.10 1.07
C ALA A 26 1.29 1.90 0.05
N ALA A 27 0.05 2.14 0.45
CA ALA A 27 -1.11 2.06 -0.45
C ALA A 27 -1.06 3.16 -1.52
N VAL A 28 -0.70 4.39 -1.15
CA VAL A 28 -0.49 5.50 -2.09
C VAL A 28 0.67 5.19 -3.02
N LEU A 29 1.79 4.69 -2.49
CA LEU A 29 2.93 4.29 -3.30
C LEU A 29 2.54 3.20 -4.31
N TRP A 30 1.82 2.18 -3.86
CA TRP A 30 1.32 1.11 -4.73
C TRP A 30 0.37 1.64 -5.81
N TRP A 31 -0.55 2.54 -5.45
CA TRP A 31 -1.43 3.21 -6.40
C TRP A 31 -0.65 4.02 -7.44
N VAL A 32 0.34 4.80 -6.98
CA VAL A 32 1.22 5.59 -7.86
C VAL A 32 1.97 4.67 -8.81
N LEU A 33 2.60 3.59 -8.32
CA LEU A 33 3.25 2.61 -9.18
C LEU A 33 2.28 2.03 -10.22
N TYR A 34 1.08 1.63 -9.78
CA TYR A 34 0.05 1.11 -10.69
C TYR A 34 -0.34 2.12 -11.77
N SER A 35 -0.47 3.40 -11.42
CA SER A 35 -0.79 4.47 -12.37
C SER A 35 0.36 4.81 -13.32
N LEU A 36 1.61 4.66 -12.88
CA LEU A 36 2.80 4.94 -13.68
C LEU A 36 3.13 3.83 -14.68
N THR A 37 2.66 2.60 -14.44
CA THR A 37 2.89 1.46 -15.33
C THR A 37 2.44 1.75 -16.77
N LEU A 38 1.25 2.34 -16.95
CA LEU A 38 0.70 2.66 -18.28
C LEU A 38 1.60 3.62 -19.09
N PRO A 39 1.85 4.87 -18.62
CA PRO A 39 2.67 5.81 -19.39
C PRO A 39 4.13 5.39 -19.49
N PHE A 40 4.66 4.62 -18.54
CA PHE A 40 6.04 4.14 -18.57
C PHE A 40 6.28 3.13 -19.71
N TRP A 41 5.38 2.16 -19.89
CA TRP A 41 5.53 1.16 -20.94
C TRP A 41 5.30 1.75 -22.34
N ASP A 42 4.37 2.70 -22.47
CA ASP A 42 4.17 3.43 -23.72
C ASP A 42 5.43 4.21 -24.11
N TRP A 43 5.97 5.02 -23.19
CA TRP A 43 7.21 5.76 -23.42
C TRP A 43 8.39 4.83 -23.74
N MET A 44 8.55 3.75 -22.99
CA MET A 44 9.70 2.88 -23.20
C MET A 44 9.65 2.13 -24.54
N ILE A 45 8.48 1.66 -24.98
CA ILE A 45 8.39 0.91 -26.25
C ILE A 45 8.39 1.84 -27.46
N PHE A 46 7.65 2.96 -27.41
CA PHE A 46 7.52 3.84 -28.57
C PHE A 46 8.66 4.85 -28.69
N ASP A 47 9.12 5.45 -27.57
CA ASP A 47 10.14 6.50 -27.61
C ASP A 47 11.58 5.96 -27.46
N VAL A 48 11.79 4.90 -26.67
CA VAL A 48 13.15 4.36 -26.43
C VAL A 48 13.50 3.24 -27.41
N VAL A 49 12.58 2.31 -27.67
CA VAL A 49 12.82 1.21 -28.63
C VAL A 49 12.52 1.66 -30.07
N GLY A 50 11.74 2.74 -30.27
CA GLY A 50 11.46 3.31 -31.59
C GLY A 50 10.63 2.37 -32.48
N LEU A 51 9.85 1.48 -31.87
CA LEU A 51 9.01 0.54 -32.59
C LEU A 51 7.73 1.23 -33.05
N ASP A 52 7.36 1.01 -34.31
CA ASP A 52 6.12 1.53 -34.89
C ASP A 52 4.92 0.87 -34.18
N PRO A 53 3.95 1.66 -33.64
CA PRO A 53 2.75 1.13 -32.98
C PRO A 53 1.94 0.15 -33.84
N ASP A 54 2.01 0.30 -35.16
CA ASP A 54 1.30 -0.56 -36.11
C ASP A 54 2.07 -1.85 -36.47
N SER A 55 3.26 -2.05 -35.90
CA SER A 55 4.04 -3.27 -36.11
C SER A 55 3.60 -4.39 -35.17
N ARG A 56 3.30 -5.57 -35.72
CA ARG A 56 2.90 -6.77 -34.93
C ARG A 56 3.93 -7.15 -33.86
N THR A 57 5.21 -6.85 -34.12
CA THR A 57 6.30 -7.10 -33.16
C THR A 57 6.31 -6.09 -32.01
N GLY A 58 6.03 -4.81 -32.29
CA GLY A 58 5.92 -3.77 -31.26
C GLY A 58 4.77 -4.03 -30.30
N GLU A 59 3.60 -4.39 -30.85
CA GLU A 59 2.41 -4.72 -30.06
C GLU A 59 2.63 -5.93 -29.15
N SER A 60 3.26 -7.00 -29.66
CA SER A 60 3.51 -8.23 -28.88
C SER A 60 4.47 -7.99 -27.70
N VAL A 61 5.51 -7.19 -27.92
CA VAL A 61 6.48 -6.84 -26.87
C VAL A 61 5.86 -5.92 -25.82
N HIS A 62 5.13 -4.88 -26.27
CA HIS A 62 4.38 -3.98 -25.37
C HIS A 62 3.40 -4.76 -24.50
N PHE A 63 2.59 -5.63 -25.10
CA PHE A 63 1.63 -6.47 -24.39
C PHE A 63 2.32 -7.38 -23.35
N PHE A 64 3.40 -8.07 -23.73
CA PHE A 64 4.11 -8.97 -22.82
C PHE A 64 4.62 -8.25 -21.57
N PHE A 65 5.28 -7.11 -21.75
CA PHE A 65 5.86 -6.39 -20.62
C PHE A 65 4.81 -5.70 -19.76
N TYR A 66 3.77 -5.14 -20.39
CA TYR A 66 2.64 -4.56 -19.68
C TYR A 66 1.97 -5.62 -18.80
N ASP A 67 1.70 -6.81 -19.34
CA ASP A 67 1.07 -7.91 -18.59
C ASP A 67 1.96 -8.45 -17.48
N VAL A 68 3.26 -8.68 -17.73
CA VAL A 68 4.21 -9.13 -16.70
C VAL A 68 4.29 -8.13 -15.54
N THR A 69 4.38 -6.85 -15.85
CA THR A 69 4.47 -5.80 -14.82
C THR A 69 3.15 -5.65 -14.06
N LYS A 70 2.02 -5.74 -14.76
CA LYS A 70 0.70 -5.69 -14.15
C LYS A 70 0.47 -6.86 -13.20
N ILE A 71 0.79 -8.08 -13.61
CA ILE A 71 0.65 -9.28 -12.75
C ILE A 71 1.55 -9.18 -11.52
N THR A 72 2.82 -8.79 -11.70
CA THR A 72 3.74 -8.63 -10.56
C THR A 72 3.26 -7.56 -9.57
N LEU A 73 2.79 -6.39 -10.05
CA LEU A 73 2.19 -5.35 -9.20
C LEU A 73 0.95 -5.83 -8.44
N LEU A 74 0.05 -6.54 -9.12
CA LEU A 74 -1.16 -7.09 -8.50
C LEU A 74 -0.80 -8.13 -7.42
N LEU A 75 0.15 -9.03 -7.70
CA LEU A 75 0.63 -10.01 -6.72
C LEU A 75 1.26 -9.33 -5.51
N THR A 76 2.11 -8.31 -5.70
CA THR A 76 2.67 -7.51 -4.60
C THR A 76 1.56 -6.85 -3.77
N GLY A 77 0.54 -6.28 -4.42
CA GLY A 77 -0.60 -5.68 -3.74
C GLY A 77 -1.39 -6.68 -2.89
N ILE A 78 -1.68 -7.87 -3.45
CA ILE A 78 -2.38 -8.94 -2.74
C ILE A 78 -1.56 -9.44 -1.55
N ILE A 79 -0.26 -9.70 -1.74
CA ILE A 79 0.64 -10.15 -0.67
C ILE A 79 0.68 -9.11 0.46
N PHE A 80 0.75 -7.82 0.12
CA PHE A 80 0.70 -6.73 1.09
C PHE A 80 -0.61 -6.76 1.88
N VAL A 81 -1.77 -6.83 1.21
CA VAL A 81 -3.09 -6.89 1.86
C VAL A 81 -3.18 -8.09 2.81
N VAL A 82 -2.80 -9.29 2.37
CA VAL A 82 -2.83 -10.51 3.20
C VAL A 82 -1.92 -10.36 4.43
N THR A 83 -0.74 -9.77 4.26
CA THR A 83 0.23 -9.53 5.34
C THR A 83 -0.31 -8.54 6.38
N VAL A 84 -0.91 -7.45 5.90
CA VAL A 84 -1.55 -6.42 6.73
C VAL A 84 -2.75 -7.01 7.49
N LEU A 85 -3.63 -7.74 6.81
CA LEU A 85 -4.77 -8.42 7.43
C LEU A 85 -4.34 -9.43 8.50
N ARG A 86 -3.30 -10.22 8.24
CA ARG A 86 -2.71 -11.13 9.22
C ARG A 86 -2.20 -10.39 10.45
N SER A 87 -1.55 -9.24 10.26
CA SER A 87 -1.07 -8.40 11.36
C SER A 87 -2.24 -7.89 12.23
N PHE A 88 -3.34 -7.43 11.63
CA PHE A 88 -4.52 -6.98 12.39
C PHE A 88 -5.18 -8.11 13.19
N MET A 89 -5.35 -9.30 12.61
CA MET A 89 -5.90 -10.44 13.36
C MET A 89 -4.98 -10.93 14.50
N SER A 90 -3.67 -10.71 14.38
CA SER A 90 -2.69 -11.00 15.43
C SER A 90 -2.69 -9.97 16.57
N VAL A 91 -3.02 -8.70 16.32
CA VAL A 91 -2.88 -7.62 17.32
C VAL A 91 -4.07 -7.58 18.30
N GLU A 92 -5.29 -7.79 17.83
CA GLU A 92 -6.49 -7.70 18.66
C GLU A 92 -6.73 -8.94 19.55
N ARG A 93 -6.38 -10.14 19.08
CA ARG A 93 -6.62 -11.40 19.83
C ARG A 93 -5.70 -11.52 21.04
N THR A 94 -4.47 -11.02 20.99
CA THR A 94 -3.50 -11.12 22.09
C THR A 94 -3.81 -10.15 23.24
N ARG A 95 -4.37 -8.97 22.94
CA ARG A 95 -4.69 -7.97 23.95
C ARG A 95 -5.93 -8.32 24.78
N ALA A 96 -6.90 -9.01 24.18
CA ALA A 96 -8.09 -9.50 24.87
C ALA A 96 -7.80 -10.66 25.85
N LEU A 97 -6.71 -11.41 25.63
CA LEU A 97 -6.33 -12.54 26.49
C LEU A 97 -5.42 -12.15 27.66
N LEU A 98 -4.71 -11.02 27.58
CA LEU A 98 -3.76 -10.56 28.59
C LEU A 98 -4.30 -9.45 29.52
N GLY A 99 -5.48 -8.89 29.23
CA GLY A 99 -6.17 -7.91 30.09
C GLY A 99 -7.07 -8.53 31.18
N GLY A 100 -7.04 -9.85 31.34
CA GLY A 100 -7.83 -10.58 32.33
C GLY A 100 -7.05 -10.90 33.60
N ARG A 101 -6.52 -9.89 34.30
CA ARG A 101 -6.29 -9.85 35.75
C ARG A 101 -6.27 -8.42 36.23
#